data_AF-A0A920Q832-F1
#
_entry.id   AF-A0A920Q832-F1
#
_cell.length_a   1.000
_cell.length_b   1.000
_cell.length_c   1.000
_cell.angle_alpha   90.00
_cell.angle_beta   90.00
_cell.angle_gamma   90.00
#
_symmetry.space_group_name_H-M   'P 1'
#
loop_
_entity.id
_entity.type
_entity.pdbx_description
1 polymer ?
#
loop_
_entity_poly.entity_id
_entity_poly.type
_entity_poly.pdbx_seq_one_letter_code
_entity_poly.pdbx_strand_id
1 'polypeptide(L)'
;MVSSLAIGHVGFHWILQSFVVVVPEIQQTFGLNGIGVGGIQAVRELTSGLITLPGGVVVGMLRKWWAWLLAICVGASGLGSLLMGVSPVYPLLLLGVAVVSVSHSLWHLPAAASISQHFASRRGAMLSFHGVGGSVGDVAGPLITGVLLMVMGWRGILSIYAVALFLWLSLLCGFSAA
;
A
#
# COMPACT_ATOMS: atom_id res chain seq x y z
N MET A 1 -7.44 15.59 -9.14
CA MET A 1 -6.44 14.60 -9.62
C MET A 1 -5.23 14.49 -8.69
N VAL A 2 -4.34 15.50 -8.58
CA VAL A 2 -3.11 15.36 -7.76
C VAL A 2 -3.44 15.14 -6.28
N SER A 3 -4.41 15.85 -5.72
CA SER A 3 -4.84 15.64 -4.34
C SER A 3 -5.32 14.20 -4.10
N SER A 4 -6.23 13.66 -4.92
CA SER A 4 -6.69 12.28 -4.76
C SER A 4 -5.56 11.25 -4.87
N LEU A 5 -4.57 11.49 -5.74
CA LEU A 5 -3.36 10.66 -5.81
C LEU A 5 -2.49 10.82 -4.55
N ALA A 6 -2.31 12.04 -4.04
CA ALA A 6 -1.55 12.29 -2.82
C ALA A 6 -2.18 11.60 -1.61
N ILE A 7 -3.50 11.69 -1.43
CA ILE A 7 -4.16 10.99 -0.32
C ILE A 7 -4.02 9.47 -0.56
N GLY A 8 -4.19 8.96 -1.78
CA GLY A 8 -3.97 7.53 -2.07
C GLY A 8 -2.56 7.06 -1.68
N HIS A 9 -1.56 7.92 -1.90
CA HIS A 9 -0.17 7.71 -1.50
C HIS A 9 -0.04 7.48 0.02
N VAL A 10 -0.79 8.28 0.82
CA VAL A 10 -0.85 8.13 2.28
C VAL A 10 -1.24 6.70 2.63
N GLY A 11 -2.31 6.17 2.03
CA GLY A 11 -2.83 4.84 2.36
C GLY A 11 -1.81 3.72 2.16
N PHE A 12 -1.07 3.72 1.05
CA PHE A 12 -0.06 2.69 0.81
C PHE A 12 1.13 2.79 1.76
N HIS A 13 1.67 4.00 1.97
CA HIS A 13 2.79 4.21 2.88
C HIS A 13 2.39 3.94 4.33
N TRP A 14 1.15 4.30 4.70
CA TRP A 14 0.59 3.99 6.00
C TRP A 14 0.64 2.49 6.29
N ILE A 15 0.09 1.65 5.40
CA ILE A 15 0.08 0.20 5.62
C ILE A 15 1.50 -0.36 5.68
N LEU A 16 2.36 0.03 4.74
CA LEU A 16 3.72 -0.51 4.68
C LEU A 16 4.56 -0.16 5.91
N GLN A 17 4.52 1.10 6.37
CA GLN A 17 5.30 1.47 7.55
C GLN A 17 4.65 1.01 8.84
N SER A 18 3.32 1.01 8.92
CA SER A 18 2.60 0.41 10.05
C SER A 18 2.93 -1.08 10.22
N PHE A 19 3.09 -1.79 9.09
CA PHE A 19 3.39 -3.20 9.12
C PHE A 19 4.70 -3.49 9.87
N VAL A 20 5.72 -2.64 9.70
CA VAL A 20 7.01 -2.77 10.43
C VAL A 20 6.80 -2.73 11.94
N VAL A 21 5.87 -1.90 12.42
CA VAL A 21 5.57 -1.75 13.86
C VAL A 21 4.93 -3.00 14.45
N VAL A 22 4.14 -3.74 13.67
CA VAL A 22 3.46 -4.96 14.15
C VAL A 22 4.31 -6.23 13.99
N VAL A 23 5.45 -6.17 13.28
CA VAL A 23 6.34 -7.33 13.07
C VAL A 23 6.71 -8.05 14.37
N PRO A 24 7.03 -7.37 15.50
CA PRO A 24 7.32 -8.06 16.76
C PRO A 24 6.17 -8.91 17.28
N GLU A 25 4.92 -8.45 17.18
CA GLU A 25 3.75 -9.27 17.56
C GLU A 25 3.52 -10.44 16.62
N ILE A 26 3.74 -10.23 15.31
CA ILE A 26 3.67 -11.29 14.30
C ILE A 26 4.73 -12.36 14.60
N GLN A 27 5.95 -11.93 14.93
CA GLN A 27 7.05 -12.82 15.30
C GLN A 27 6.67 -13.69 16.50
N GLN A 28 6.12 -13.09 17.55
CA GLN A 28 5.64 -13.83 18.73
C GLN A 28 4.49 -14.79 18.38
N THR A 29 3.53 -14.33 17.57
CA THR A 29 2.34 -15.11 17.19
C THR A 29 2.71 -16.38 16.43
N PHE A 30 3.63 -16.30 15.47
CA PHE A 30 4.01 -17.42 14.62
C PHE A 30 5.28 -18.14 15.09
N GLY A 31 5.87 -17.74 16.23
CA GLY A 31 7.11 -18.31 16.75
C GLY A 31 8.29 -18.14 15.80
N LEU A 32 8.38 -17.00 15.09
CA LEU A 32 9.39 -16.78 14.06
C LEU A 32 10.77 -16.51 14.69
N ASN A 33 11.80 -17.10 14.09
CA ASN A 33 13.19 -16.70 14.32
C ASN A 33 13.57 -15.56 13.35
N GLY A 34 14.84 -15.11 13.41
CA GLY A 34 15.33 -14.04 12.54
C GLY A 34 15.21 -14.33 11.04
N ILE A 35 15.25 -15.60 10.62
CA ILE A 35 15.05 -16.00 9.22
C ILE A 35 13.59 -15.78 8.82
N GLY A 36 12.64 -16.14 9.69
CA GLY A 36 11.22 -15.86 9.45
C GLY A 36 10.95 -14.36 9.29
N VAL A 37 11.45 -13.53 10.21
CA VAL A 37 11.28 -12.07 10.10
C VAL A 37 11.95 -11.52 8.84
N GLY A 38 13.16 -11.96 8.52
CA GLY A 38 13.85 -11.60 7.27
C GLY A 38 13.11 -12.04 6.02
N GLY A 39 12.42 -13.19 6.06
CA GLY A 39 11.59 -13.71 4.98
C GLY A 39 10.43 -12.78 4.62
N ILE A 40 9.84 -12.09 5.60
CA ILE A 40 8.79 -11.09 5.36
C ILE A 40 9.35 -9.94 4.51
N GLN A 41 10.51 -9.40 4.89
CA GLN A 41 11.16 -8.33 4.13
C GLN A 41 11.63 -8.80 2.75
N ALA A 42 12.13 -10.03 2.64
CA ALA A 42 12.51 -10.62 1.37
C ALA A 42 11.32 -10.70 0.41
N VAL A 43 10.15 -11.16 0.87
CA VAL A 43 8.93 -11.19 0.03
C VAL A 43 8.53 -9.79 -0.42
N ARG A 44 8.57 -8.79 0.47
CA ARG A 44 8.28 -7.40 0.14
C ARG A 44 9.20 -6.86 -0.96
N GLU A 45 10.51 -7.01 -0.80
CA GLU A 45 11.48 -6.50 -1.78
C GLU A 45 11.46 -7.28 -3.10
N LEU A 46 11.35 -8.61 -3.05
CA LEU A 46 11.28 -9.44 -4.26
C LEU A 46 10.07 -9.09 -5.11
N THR A 47 8.88 -9.01 -4.49
CA THR A 47 7.66 -8.68 -5.22
C THR A 47 7.67 -7.24 -5.74
N SER A 48 8.18 -6.29 -4.96
CA SER A 48 8.39 -4.91 -5.39
C SER A 48 9.32 -4.82 -6.61
N GLY A 49 10.48 -5.50 -6.56
CA GLY A 49 11.44 -5.54 -7.64
C GLY A 49 10.88 -6.16 -8.92
N LEU A 50 10.18 -7.29 -8.80
CA LEU A 50 9.58 -7.98 -9.95
C LEU A 50 8.53 -7.12 -10.68
N ILE A 51 7.80 -6.27 -9.95
CA ILE A 51 6.80 -5.37 -10.54
C ILE A 51 7.44 -4.11 -11.12
N THR A 52 8.44 -3.56 -10.44
CA THR A 52 9.08 -2.31 -10.85
C THR A 52 9.95 -2.49 -12.10
N LEU A 53 10.62 -3.63 -12.26
CA LEU A 53 11.48 -3.95 -13.41
C LEU A 53 10.78 -3.79 -14.78
N PRO A 54 9.63 -4.43 -15.07
CA PRO A 54 8.89 -4.24 -16.31
C PRO A 54 8.02 -2.96 -16.29
N GLY A 55 7.96 -2.28 -15.14
CA GLY A 55 6.94 -1.30 -14.81
C GLY A 55 6.79 -0.17 -15.83
N GLY A 56 7.90 0.38 -16.34
CA GLY A 56 7.87 1.47 -17.31
C GLY A 56 7.19 1.11 -18.63
N VAL A 57 7.42 -0.10 -19.14
CA VAL A 57 6.81 -0.59 -20.39
C VAL A 57 5.33 -0.88 -20.16
N VAL A 58 5.01 -1.62 -19.10
CA VAL A 58 3.63 -2.03 -18.77
C VAL A 58 2.73 -0.81 -18.54
N VAL A 59 3.22 0.20 -17.83
CA VAL A 59 2.45 1.42 -17.51
C VAL A 59 2.20 2.27 -18.74
N GLY A 60 3.15 2.29 -19.69
CA GLY A 60 2.96 2.92 -21.00
C GLY A 60 1.83 2.25 -21.80
N MET A 61 1.83 0.91 -21.84
CA MET A 61 0.81 0.13 -22.56
C MET A 61 -0.59 0.26 -21.96
N LEU A 62 -0.68 0.44 -20.64
CA LEU A 62 -1.95 0.53 -19.90
C LEU A 62 -2.47 1.97 -19.71
N ARG A 63 -1.93 2.95 -20.44
CA ARG A 63 -2.28 4.37 -20.28
C ARG A 63 -3.77 4.67 -20.28
N LYS A 64 -4.54 4.04 -21.18
CA LYS A 64 -5.99 4.22 -21.26
C LYS A 64 -6.76 3.71 -20.03
N TRP A 65 -6.12 2.87 -19.20
CA TRP A 65 -6.72 2.21 -18.05
C TRP A 65 -6.14 2.67 -16.71
N TRP A 66 -5.36 3.76 -16.66
CA TRP A 66 -4.69 4.17 -15.43
C TRP A 66 -5.63 4.37 -14.24
N ALA A 67 -6.81 4.96 -14.45
CA ALA A 67 -7.79 5.13 -13.37
C ALA A 67 -8.22 3.77 -12.77
N TRP A 68 -8.53 2.79 -13.63
CA TRP A 68 -8.86 1.44 -13.21
C TRP A 68 -7.69 0.73 -12.53
N LEU A 69 -6.48 0.87 -13.07
CA LEU A 69 -5.27 0.28 -12.50
C LEU A 69 -5.01 0.81 -11.08
N LEU A 70 -5.15 2.13 -10.87
CA LEU A 70 -5.01 2.76 -9.56
C LEU A 70 -6.08 2.26 -8.57
N ALA A 71 -7.33 2.16 -9.01
CA ALA A 71 -8.43 1.64 -8.18
C ALA A 71 -8.21 0.17 -7.79
N ILE A 72 -7.77 -0.67 -8.74
CA ILE A 72 -7.40 -2.07 -8.50
C ILE A 72 -6.27 -2.15 -7.47
N CYS A 73 -5.26 -1.27 -7.55
CA CYS A 73 -4.17 -1.27 -6.58
C CYS A 73 -4.67 -0.93 -5.16
N VAL A 74 -5.58 0.03 -5.02
CA VAL A 74 -6.18 0.36 -3.70
C VAL A 74 -6.96 -0.83 -3.16
N GLY A 75 -7.81 -1.46 -3.98
CA GLY A 75 -8.56 -2.66 -3.58
C GLY A 75 -7.66 -3.85 -3.24
N ALA A 76 -6.61 -4.07 -4.02
CA ALA A 76 -5.61 -5.12 -3.77
C ALA A 76 -4.84 -4.85 -2.47
N SER A 77 -4.47 -3.61 -2.18
CA SER A 77 -3.81 -3.26 -0.91
C SER A 77 -4.73 -3.53 0.29
N GLY A 78 -6.02 -3.18 0.18
CA GLY A 78 -7.03 -3.54 1.18
C GLY A 78 -7.15 -5.05 1.38
N LEU A 79 -7.22 -5.81 0.28
CA LEU A 79 -7.26 -7.28 0.31
C LEU A 79 -6.00 -7.87 0.95
N GLY A 80 -4.82 -7.38 0.58
CA GLY A 80 -3.56 -7.83 1.17
C GLY A 80 -3.50 -7.55 2.67
N SER A 81 -3.94 -6.35 3.10
CA SER A 81 -4.06 -6.01 4.52
C SER A 81 -5.03 -6.92 5.27
N LEU A 82 -6.17 -7.25 4.66
CA LEU A 82 -7.13 -8.19 5.24
C LEU A 82 -6.54 -9.59 5.37
N LEU A 83 -5.91 -10.09 4.30
CA LEU A 83 -5.24 -11.40 4.28
C LEU A 83 -4.19 -11.50 5.39
N MET A 84 -3.41 -10.44 5.62
CA MET A 84 -2.49 -10.39 6.76
C MET A 84 -3.24 -10.45 8.09
N GLY A 85 -4.24 -9.59 8.29
CA GLY A 85 -5.00 -9.49 9.54
C GLY A 85 -5.75 -10.77 9.93
N VAL A 86 -6.24 -11.54 8.96
CA VAL A 86 -6.95 -12.81 9.22
C VAL A 86 -6.07 -14.05 9.10
N SER A 87 -4.76 -13.89 8.88
CA SER A 87 -3.87 -15.02 8.61
C SER A 87 -3.79 -15.99 9.80
N PRO A 88 -4.13 -17.29 9.60
CA PRO A 88 -3.96 -18.33 10.61
C PRO A 88 -2.57 -18.96 10.57
N VAL A 89 -1.85 -18.80 9.44
CA VAL A 89 -0.54 -19.40 9.19
C VAL A 89 0.39 -18.41 8.47
N TYR A 90 1.68 -18.54 8.74
CA TYR A 90 2.71 -17.65 8.21
C TYR A 90 2.76 -17.54 6.67
N PRO A 91 2.58 -18.61 5.87
CA PRO A 91 2.52 -18.47 4.41
C PRO A 91 1.37 -17.60 3.90
N LEU A 92 0.21 -17.61 4.58
CA LEU A 92 -0.91 -16.75 4.20
C LEU A 92 -0.63 -15.27 4.52
N LEU A 93 0.06 -15.01 5.63
CA LEU A 93 0.58 -13.69 5.96
C LEU A 93 1.51 -13.19 4.83
N LEU A 94 2.45 -14.03 4.38
CA LEU A 94 3.38 -13.70 3.30
C LEU A 94 2.65 -13.40 1.98
N LEU A 95 1.57 -14.12 1.67
CA LEU A 95 0.73 -13.80 0.52
C LEU A 95 0.10 -12.40 0.66
N GLY A 96 -0.40 -12.05 1.84
CA GLY A 96 -0.91 -10.71 2.11
C GLY A 96 0.16 -9.62 1.94
N VAL A 97 1.37 -9.86 2.47
CA VAL A 97 2.54 -8.96 2.30
C VAL A 97 2.88 -8.79 0.82
N ALA A 98 2.91 -9.88 0.05
CA ALA A 98 3.16 -9.86 -1.38
C ALA A 98 2.11 -9.01 -2.12
N VAL A 99 0.83 -9.21 -1.83
CA VAL A 99 -0.26 -8.45 -2.47
C VAL A 99 -0.17 -6.95 -2.16
N VAL A 100 0.11 -6.55 -0.92
CA VAL A 100 0.32 -5.14 -0.56
C VAL A 100 1.55 -4.56 -1.27
N SER A 101 2.64 -5.32 -1.35
CA SER A 101 3.90 -4.87 -1.96
C SER A 101 3.80 -4.71 -3.47
N VAL A 102 3.13 -5.65 -4.15
CA VAL A 102 2.81 -5.57 -5.58
C VAL A 102 1.94 -4.37 -5.87
N SER A 103 0.84 -4.20 -5.11
CA SER A 103 -0.11 -3.11 -5.33
C SER A 103 0.51 -1.74 -5.09
N HIS A 104 1.32 -1.58 -4.04
CA HIS A 104 2.09 -0.36 -3.79
C HIS A 104 3.02 -0.03 -4.97
N SER A 105 3.84 -0.99 -5.38
CA SER A 105 4.83 -0.78 -6.46
C SER A 105 4.16 -0.44 -7.77
N LEU A 106 3.07 -1.15 -8.10
CA LEU A 106 2.32 -0.92 -9.32
C LEU A 106 1.57 0.42 -9.31
N TRP A 107 1.13 0.91 -8.15
CA TRP A 107 0.39 2.17 -8.03
C TRP A 107 1.26 3.41 -8.30
N HIS A 108 2.53 3.37 -7.86
CA HIS A 108 3.47 4.49 -8.03
C HIS A 108 3.74 4.83 -9.49
N LEU A 109 3.84 3.81 -10.34
CA LEU A 109 4.21 3.97 -11.74
C LEU A 109 3.19 4.80 -12.56
N PRO A 110 1.89 4.44 -12.64
CA PRO A 110 0.89 5.24 -13.33
C PRO A 110 0.59 6.56 -12.59
N ALA A 111 0.73 6.63 -11.26
CA ALA A 111 0.54 7.86 -10.51
C ALA A 111 1.59 8.92 -10.93
N ALA A 112 2.88 8.59 -10.86
CA ALA A 112 3.95 9.49 -11.27
C ALA A 112 3.89 9.84 -12.76
N ALA A 113 3.60 8.86 -13.62
CA ALA A 113 3.45 9.08 -15.06
C ALA A 113 2.28 10.02 -15.40
N SER A 114 1.11 9.81 -14.77
CA SER A 114 -0.08 10.63 -15.00
C SER A 114 0.11 12.08 -14.54
N ILE A 115 0.76 12.31 -13.39
CA ILE A 115 1.10 13.65 -12.89
C ILE A 115 2.07 14.33 -13.85
N SER A 116 3.14 13.65 -14.25
CA SER A 116 4.16 14.21 -15.13
C SER A 116 3.60 14.63 -16.49
N GLN A 117 2.63 13.87 -17.01
CA GLN A 117 1.98 14.18 -18.28
C GLN A 117 0.95 15.31 -18.18
N HIS A 118 0.11 15.33 -17.15
CA HIS A 118 -0.92 16.39 -16.99
C HIS A 118 -0.33 17.73 -16.56
N PHE A 119 0.81 17.71 -15.84
CA PHE A 119 1.42 18.91 -15.27
C PHE A 119 2.84 19.13 -15.81
N ALA A 120 3.04 18.99 -17.13
CA ALA A 120 4.37 19.04 -17.75
C ALA A 120 5.21 20.28 -17.35
N SER A 121 4.60 21.46 -17.27
CA SER A 121 5.26 22.72 -16.90
C SER A 121 5.54 22.88 -15.40
N ARG A 122 4.87 22.11 -14.54
CA ARG A 122 5.01 22.16 -13.06
C ARG A 122 5.26 20.77 -12.46
N ARG A 123 5.85 19.86 -13.25
CA ARG A 123 5.97 18.43 -12.92
C ARG A 123 6.67 18.20 -11.58
N GLY A 124 7.75 18.94 -11.32
CA GLY A 124 8.50 18.84 -10.07
C GLY A 124 7.62 19.19 -8.87
N ALA A 125 6.95 20.33 -8.90
CA ALA A 125 6.07 20.76 -7.81
C ALA A 125 4.90 19.80 -7.56
N MET A 126 4.29 19.26 -8.62
CA MET A 126 3.16 18.33 -8.47
C MET A 126 3.60 16.94 -7.99
N LEU A 127 4.77 16.47 -8.42
CA LEU A 127 5.38 15.24 -7.90
C LEU A 127 5.79 15.41 -6.44
N SER A 128 6.35 16.57 -6.06
CA SER A 128 6.66 16.88 -4.66
C SER A 128 5.41 16.90 -3.80
N PHE A 129 4.33 17.56 -4.25
CA PHE A 129 3.06 17.56 -3.52
C PHE A 129 2.49 16.14 -3.35
N HIS A 130 2.55 15.31 -4.39
CA HIS A 130 2.20 13.91 -4.30
C HIS A 130 3.07 13.15 -3.28
N GLY A 131 4.38 13.41 -3.27
CA GLY A 131 5.33 12.83 -2.31
C GLY A 131 5.05 13.20 -0.85
N VAL A 132 4.49 14.39 -0.58
CA VAL A 132 4.03 14.77 0.78
C VAL A 132 3.04 13.74 1.31
N GLY A 133 2.17 13.18 0.47
CA GLY A 133 1.25 12.11 0.86
C GLY A 133 1.99 10.87 1.40
N GLY A 134 3.06 10.45 0.73
CA GLY A 134 3.92 9.37 1.20
C GLY A 134 4.55 9.67 2.55
N SER A 135 5.13 10.85 2.72
CA SER A 135 5.75 11.26 3.99
C SER A 135 4.74 11.31 5.15
N VAL A 136 3.51 11.77 4.89
CA VAL A 136 2.43 11.74 5.89
C VAL A 136 2.11 10.30 6.29
N GLY A 137 1.99 9.38 5.32
CA GLY A 137 1.79 7.95 5.60
C GLY A 137 2.94 7.34 6.39
N ASP A 138 4.19 7.71 6.06
CA ASP A 138 5.39 7.19 6.70
C ASP A 138 5.50 7.58 8.18
N VAL A 139 4.98 8.75 8.55
CA VAL A 139 5.01 9.23 9.94
C VAL A 139 3.74 8.82 10.70
N ALA A 140 2.57 9.09 10.13
CA ALA A 140 1.30 8.88 10.83
C ALA A 140 0.98 7.39 11.00
N GLY A 141 1.28 6.55 10.01
CA GLY A 141 0.99 5.12 10.04
C GLY A 141 1.64 4.40 11.22
N PRO A 142 2.98 4.41 11.34
CA PRO A 142 3.69 3.80 12.47
C PRO A 142 3.26 4.35 13.82
N LEU A 143 3.09 5.67 13.91
CA LEU A 143 2.71 6.34 15.15
C LEU A 143 1.33 5.86 15.63
N ILE A 144 0.33 5.90 14.76
CA ILE A 144 -1.04 5.50 15.10
C ILE A 144 -1.12 4.00 15.33
N THR A 145 -0.37 3.19 14.57
CA THR A 145 -0.27 1.74 14.81
C THR A 145 0.30 1.43 16.18
N GLY A 146 1.38 2.11 16.59
CA GLY A 146 1.95 1.96 17.93
C GLY A 146 0.96 2.29 19.03
N VAL A 147 0.14 3.34 18.83
CA VAL A 147 -0.93 3.70 19.77
C VAL A 147 -2.03 2.64 19.80
N LEU A 148 -2.46 2.14 18.63
CA LEU A 148 -3.49 1.11 18.53
C LEU A 148 -3.05 -0.21 19.19
N LEU A 149 -1.77 -0.58 19.09
CA LEU A 149 -1.22 -1.76 19.76
C LEU A 149 -1.36 -1.73 21.28
N MET A 150 -1.55 -0.56 21.90
CA MET A 150 -1.81 -0.46 23.34
C MET A 150 -3.22 -0.96 23.74
N VAL A 151 -4.15 -1.03 22.78
CA VAL A 151 -5.57 -1.33 23.04
C VAL A 151 -6.11 -2.49 22.22
N MET A 152 -5.41 -2.95 21.17
CA MET A 152 -5.81 -4.07 20.35
C MET A 152 -4.62 -4.76 19.66
N GLY A 153 -4.77 -6.04 19.31
CA GLY A 153 -3.71 -6.80 18.65
C GLY A 153 -3.56 -6.50 17.16
N TRP A 154 -2.38 -6.82 16.61
CA TRP A 154 -2.01 -6.57 15.20
C TRP A 154 -3.04 -7.02 14.16
N ARG A 155 -3.71 -8.16 14.40
CA ARG A 155 -4.74 -8.69 13.49
C ARG A 155 -5.88 -7.70 13.27
N GLY A 156 -6.41 -7.15 14.36
CA GLY A 156 -7.51 -6.19 14.31
C GLY A 156 -7.10 -4.89 13.64
N ILE A 157 -5.87 -4.42 13.88
CA ILE A 157 -5.31 -3.21 13.25
C ILE A 157 -5.26 -3.38 11.73
N LEU A 158 -4.67 -4.46 11.22
CA LEU A 158 -4.54 -4.71 9.79
C LEU A 158 -5.91 -4.94 9.11
N SER A 159 -6.87 -5.54 9.82
CA SER A 159 -8.25 -5.64 9.36
C SER A 159 -8.95 -4.27 9.29
N ILE A 160 -8.75 -3.38 10.25
CA ILE A 160 -9.30 -2.01 10.20
C ILE A 160 -8.71 -1.23 9.02
N TYR A 161 -7.40 -1.35 8.77
CA TYR A 161 -6.77 -0.70 7.63
C TYR A 161 -7.33 -1.20 6.29
N ALA A 162 -7.61 -2.50 6.19
CA ALA A 162 -8.30 -3.05 5.02
C ALA A 162 -9.68 -2.42 4.81
N VAL A 163 -10.50 -2.35 5.87
CA VAL A 163 -11.84 -1.73 5.82
C VAL A 163 -11.74 -0.26 5.40
N ALA A 164 -10.80 0.49 5.96
CA ALA A 164 -10.58 1.90 5.59
C ALA A 164 -10.28 2.06 4.09
N LEU A 165 -9.44 1.20 3.51
CA LEU A 165 -9.16 1.22 2.08
C LEU A 165 -10.34 0.79 1.21
N PHE A 166 -11.14 -0.19 1.64
CA PHE A 166 -12.34 -0.58 0.91
C PHE A 166 -13.39 0.53 0.92
N LEU A 167 -13.63 1.17 2.08
CA LEU A 167 -14.53 2.31 2.19
C LEU A 167 -14.08 3.46 1.29
N TRP A 168 -12.78 3.75 1.30
CA TRP A 168 -12.21 4.72 0.38
C TRP A 168 -12.50 4.38 -1.08
N LEU A 169 -12.22 3.14 -1.48
CA LEU A 169 -12.42 2.68 -2.85
C LEU A 169 -13.90 2.82 -3.26
N SER A 170 -14.82 2.44 -2.38
CA SER A 170 -16.26 2.59 -2.60
C SER A 170 -16.66 4.04 -2.79
N LEU A 171 -16.11 4.97 -2.00
CA LEU A 171 -16.36 6.41 -2.15
C LEU A 171 -15.85 6.91 -3.50
N LEU A 172 -14.63 6.53 -3.91
CA LEU A 172 -14.08 6.90 -5.22
C LEU A 172 -14.94 6.40 -6.39
N CYS A 173 -15.44 5.17 -6.32
CA CYS A 173 -16.30 4.61 -7.35
C CYS A 173 -17.71 5.24 -7.34
N GLY A 174 -18.25 5.54 -6.16
CA GLY A 174 -19.57 6.15 -6.00
C GLY A 174 -19.67 7.57 -6.58
N PHE A 175 -18.61 8.38 -6.47
CA PHE A 175 -18.56 9.71 -7.10
C PHE A 175 -18.43 9.68 -8.63
N SER A 176 -18.03 8.56 -9.23
CA SER A 176 -17.87 8.45 -10.68
C SER A 176 -19.11 7.89 -11.39
N ALA A 177 -20.11 7.42 -10.63
CA ALA A 177 -21.36 6.84 -11.12
C ALA A 177 -22.60 7.72 -10.87
N ALA A 178 -22.41 8.89 -10.22
CA ALA A 178 -23.42 9.92 -9.99
C ALA A 178 -23.13 11.15 -10.86
#